data_AF-A0A9D6NQL3-F1
#
_entry.id   AF-A0A9D6NQL3-F1
#
_cell.length_a   1.000
_cell.length_b   1.000
_cell.length_c   1.000
_cell.angle_alpha   90.00
_cell.angle_beta   90.00
_cell.angle_gamma   90.00
#
_symmetry.space_group_name_H-M   'P 1'
#
loop_
_entity.id
_entity.type
_entity.pdbx_description
1 polymer ?
#
loop_
_entity_poly.entity_id
_entity_poly.type
_entity_poly.pdbx_seq_one_letter_code
_entity_poly.pdbx_strand_id
1 'polypeptide(L)'
;MGIKIGLFSGYDPRPWVMKDHAEHDIAVLERLVATLEETGRYQVVWPGRQRSGWDRLCYTTQLAEAYAQELAQTEVVGVVNVHQTWTFPQTSQKVIANYAQLLKAKDATARPRLVLLSIQDTTVPGMVSGMATAGAYTQNGQSFCHVYGDFDDPVTLKELYAVLDMFDRRTKVEAQVREVVQGLHDVHAIEFGSFSLQMPTTRINQEELTKRWGITSESLDQQVFLDRAFSMFQWAGTPGRSAVKKILHPEVAEAVAKVYDAHPEKFSVISDRHTSRDKYALQVAMYIATRDIATERGASAVTIKCQDECSGQYATCCMATSFLGNDVDMNSRPKKVIPTSCETDMPTMYTQLFLHRLSGKPAGFGDFRYVKTDRRNKKEETVLAIVNCGQHPQYYAGREDDSLAEKQAATEYPGQEHFYAAGGAAVRMRTAGDQDVTVA
;
A
#
# COMPACT_ATOMS: atom_id res chain seq x y z
N MET A 1 -16.54 -25.19 -4.57
CA MET A 1 -17.33 -24.53 -5.63
C MET A 1 -16.41 -23.53 -6.31
N GLY A 2 -16.38 -23.48 -7.65
CA GLY A 2 -15.51 -22.56 -8.39
C GLY A 2 -15.89 -21.09 -8.20
N ILE A 3 -14.96 -20.19 -8.48
CA ILE A 3 -15.13 -18.73 -8.42
C ILE A 3 -16.10 -18.30 -9.53
N LYS A 4 -17.21 -17.64 -9.19
CA LYS A 4 -18.17 -17.15 -10.18
C LYS A 4 -17.65 -15.91 -10.89
N ILE A 5 -17.44 -15.99 -12.20
CA ILE A 5 -16.99 -14.86 -13.04
C ILE A 5 -18.04 -14.54 -14.09
N GLY A 6 -18.34 -13.27 -14.28
CA GLY A 6 -19.22 -12.80 -15.35
C GLY A 6 -18.48 -12.73 -16.67
N LEU A 7 -19.15 -13.07 -17.77
CA LEU A 7 -18.61 -12.91 -19.11
C LEU A 7 -19.68 -12.35 -20.04
N PHE A 8 -19.32 -11.37 -20.85
CA PHE A 8 -20.16 -10.91 -21.96
C PHE A 8 -19.31 -10.31 -23.08
N SER A 9 -19.93 -10.11 -24.23
CA SER A 9 -19.35 -9.39 -25.36
C SER A 9 -20.40 -8.45 -25.91
N GLY A 10 -20.12 -7.14 -25.89
CA GLY A 10 -20.89 -6.20 -26.71
C GLY A 10 -20.65 -6.54 -28.18
N TYR A 11 -21.56 -6.23 -29.09
CA TYR A 11 -21.37 -6.61 -30.50
C TYR A 11 -21.87 -5.58 -31.52
N ASP A 12 -21.35 -5.70 -32.75
CA ASP A 12 -21.70 -4.84 -33.88
C ASP A 12 -23.03 -5.29 -34.53
N PRO A 13 -24.11 -4.49 -34.43
CA PRO A 13 -25.43 -4.88 -34.92
C PRO A 13 -25.59 -4.79 -36.45
N ARG A 14 -24.58 -4.36 -37.21
CA ARG A 14 -24.72 -4.18 -38.67
C ARG A 14 -25.09 -5.52 -39.33
N PRO A 15 -26.15 -5.59 -40.15
CA PRO A 15 -26.73 -6.87 -40.60
C PRO A 15 -25.74 -7.82 -41.30
N TRP A 16 -24.80 -7.29 -42.08
CA TRP A 16 -23.79 -8.10 -42.76
C TRP A 16 -22.74 -8.65 -41.78
N VAL A 17 -22.37 -7.89 -40.75
CA VAL A 17 -21.44 -8.36 -39.71
C VAL A 17 -22.08 -9.48 -38.92
N MET A 18 -23.33 -9.29 -38.51
CA MET A 18 -24.10 -10.31 -37.79
C MET A 18 -24.23 -11.60 -38.61
N LYS A 19 -24.57 -11.48 -39.90
CA LYS A 19 -24.73 -12.62 -40.79
C LYS A 19 -23.43 -13.39 -41.01
N ASP A 20 -22.33 -12.68 -41.22
CA ASP A 20 -21.09 -13.28 -41.71
C ASP A 20 -20.15 -13.71 -40.57
N HIS A 21 -20.28 -13.14 -39.37
CA HIS A 21 -19.32 -13.33 -38.28
C HIS A 21 -19.91 -13.78 -36.94
N ALA A 22 -21.19 -13.53 -36.65
CA ALA A 22 -21.74 -13.76 -35.30
C ALA A 22 -21.61 -15.21 -34.83
N GLU A 23 -21.83 -16.20 -35.72
CA GLU A 23 -21.70 -17.62 -35.35
C GLU A 23 -20.26 -17.99 -34.97
N HIS A 24 -19.28 -17.47 -35.72
CA HIS A 24 -17.87 -17.67 -35.40
C HIS A 24 -17.51 -17.02 -34.06
N ASP A 25 -17.94 -15.78 -33.83
CA ASP A 25 -17.65 -15.04 -32.61
C ASP A 25 -18.34 -15.64 -31.38
N ILE A 26 -19.54 -16.19 -31.54
CA ILE A 26 -20.21 -16.99 -30.49
C ILE A 26 -19.37 -18.24 -30.16
N ALA A 27 -18.84 -18.94 -31.17
CA ALA A 27 -17.99 -20.10 -30.95
C ALA A 27 -16.66 -19.74 -30.26
N VAL A 28 -16.12 -18.55 -30.51
CA VAL A 28 -14.95 -18.02 -29.77
C VAL A 28 -15.28 -17.86 -28.28
N LEU A 29 -16.44 -17.25 -27.95
CA LEU A 29 -16.88 -17.11 -26.57
C LEU A 29 -17.14 -18.46 -25.89
N GLU A 30 -17.74 -19.42 -26.60
CA GLU A 30 -17.95 -20.78 -26.09
C GLU A 30 -16.64 -21.48 -25.75
N ARG A 31 -15.64 -21.40 -26.64
CA ARG A 31 -14.30 -21.95 -26.37
C ARG A 31 -13.65 -21.29 -25.17
N LEU A 32 -13.64 -19.96 -25.09
CA LEU A 32 -13.09 -19.24 -23.94
C LEU A 32 -13.77 -19.65 -22.62
N VAL A 33 -15.10 -19.77 -22.63
CA VAL A 33 -15.87 -20.22 -21.47
C VAL A 33 -15.48 -21.65 -21.08
N ALA A 34 -15.38 -22.58 -22.05
CA ALA A 34 -14.96 -23.95 -21.79
C ALA A 34 -13.54 -24.00 -21.21
N THR A 35 -12.58 -23.29 -21.81
CA THR A 35 -11.20 -23.17 -21.32
C THR A 35 -11.15 -22.69 -19.87
N LEU A 36 -11.94 -21.67 -19.52
CA LEU A 36 -12.02 -21.15 -18.14
C LEU A 36 -12.61 -22.19 -17.17
N GLU A 37 -13.68 -22.90 -17.56
CA GLU A 37 -14.35 -23.90 -16.74
C GLU A 37 -13.53 -25.20 -16.59
N GLU A 38 -12.79 -25.62 -17.61
CA GLU A 38 -11.91 -26.81 -17.61
C GLU A 38 -10.80 -26.73 -16.56
N THR A 39 -10.41 -25.51 -16.16
CA THR A 39 -9.48 -25.33 -15.03
C THR A 39 -10.02 -25.89 -13.71
N GLY A 40 -11.34 -26.06 -13.59
CA GLY A 40 -12.04 -26.36 -12.33
C GLY A 40 -12.06 -25.20 -11.33
N ARG A 41 -11.42 -24.06 -11.66
CA ARG A 41 -11.26 -22.91 -10.77
C ARG A 41 -12.42 -21.92 -10.90
N TYR A 42 -12.97 -21.78 -12.11
CA TYR A 42 -13.98 -20.77 -12.43
C TYR A 42 -15.33 -21.40 -12.78
N GLN A 43 -16.40 -20.74 -12.37
CA GLN A 43 -17.77 -20.98 -12.84
C GLN A 43 -18.18 -19.76 -13.67
N VAL A 44 -18.34 -19.92 -14.97
CA VAL A 44 -18.61 -18.76 -15.84
C VAL A 44 -20.11 -18.50 -15.93
N VAL A 45 -20.50 -17.27 -15.57
CA VAL A 45 -21.83 -16.73 -15.80
C VAL A 45 -21.78 -15.91 -17.09
N TRP A 46 -22.19 -16.55 -18.19
CA TRP A 46 -22.40 -15.88 -19.47
C TRP A 46 -23.89 -15.82 -19.79
N PRO A 47 -24.53 -14.64 -19.72
CA PRO A 47 -25.96 -14.50 -20.05
C PRO A 47 -26.32 -15.03 -21.45
N GLY A 48 -25.38 -14.97 -22.40
CA GLY A 48 -25.57 -15.53 -23.75
C GLY A 48 -25.71 -17.06 -23.79
N ARG A 49 -25.41 -17.78 -22.71
CA ARG A 49 -25.63 -19.24 -22.61
C ARG A 49 -27.12 -19.60 -22.59
N GLN A 50 -27.99 -18.71 -22.10
CA GLN A 50 -29.44 -18.93 -21.99
C GLN A 50 -30.23 -18.39 -23.20
N ARG A 51 -29.53 -17.94 -24.24
CA ARG A 51 -30.13 -17.25 -25.39
C ARG A 51 -29.91 -18.03 -26.69
N SER A 52 -30.80 -17.84 -27.64
CA SER A 52 -30.73 -18.46 -28.97
C SER A 52 -30.23 -17.48 -30.03
N GLY A 53 -29.61 -18.00 -31.08
CA GLY A 53 -29.19 -17.21 -32.24
C GLY A 53 -28.20 -16.11 -31.85
N TRP A 54 -28.40 -14.91 -32.39
CA TRP A 54 -27.46 -13.80 -32.18
C TRP A 54 -27.62 -13.07 -30.84
N ASP A 55 -28.72 -13.28 -30.10
CA ASP A 55 -28.93 -12.67 -28.77
C ASP A 55 -27.89 -13.16 -27.73
N ARG A 56 -27.12 -14.19 -28.07
CA ARG A 56 -25.93 -14.64 -27.35
C ARG A 56 -24.79 -13.61 -27.35
N LEU A 57 -24.89 -12.58 -28.18
CA LEU A 57 -24.06 -11.40 -28.26
C LEU A 57 -24.87 -10.17 -27.84
N CYS A 58 -24.27 -9.19 -27.17
CA CYS A 58 -24.99 -8.02 -26.68
C CYS A 58 -24.93 -6.86 -27.69
N TYR A 59 -25.89 -6.78 -28.62
CA TYR A 59 -25.91 -5.77 -29.69
C TYR A 59 -27.06 -4.74 -29.61
N THR A 60 -27.92 -4.82 -28.58
CA THR A 60 -29.00 -3.84 -28.34
C THR A 60 -28.99 -3.33 -26.90
N THR A 61 -29.63 -2.18 -26.67
CA THR A 61 -29.79 -1.60 -25.33
C THR A 61 -30.60 -2.52 -24.41
N GLN A 62 -31.64 -3.18 -24.93
CA GLN A 62 -32.49 -4.10 -24.18
C GLN A 62 -31.70 -5.35 -23.76
N LEU A 63 -30.87 -5.90 -24.66
CA LEU A 63 -29.95 -6.98 -24.32
C LEU A 63 -28.94 -6.53 -23.26
N ALA A 64 -28.39 -5.31 -23.38
CA ALA A 64 -27.45 -4.80 -22.41
C ALA A 64 -28.05 -4.68 -20.99
N GLU A 65 -29.32 -4.29 -20.89
CA GLU A 65 -30.07 -4.28 -19.62
C GLU A 65 -30.28 -5.68 -19.06
N ALA A 66 -30.69 -6.64 -19.89
CA ALA A 66 -30.90 -8.02 -19.47
C ALA A 66 -29.60 -8.71 -19.02
N TYR A 67 -28.51 -8.54 -19.77
CA TYR A 67 -27.18 -9.06 -19.41
C TYR A 67 -26.72 -8.49 -18.05
N ALA A 68 -26.89 -7.19 -17.84
CA ALA A 68 -26.53 -6.55 -16.57
C ALA A 68 -27.34 -7.11 -15.38
N GLN A 69 -28.63 -7.38 -15.56
CA GLN A 69 -29.50 -7.95 -14.53
C GLN A 69 -29.04 -9.36 -14.14
N GLU A 70 -28.77 -10.23 -15.12
CA GLU A 70 -28.32 -11.60 -14.85
C GLU A 70 -26.94 -11.65 -14.16
N LEU A 71 -26.01 -10.79 -14.59
CA LEU A 71 -24.72 -10.65 -13.92
C LEU A 71 -24.88 -10.19 -12.46
N ALA A 72 -25.80 -9.26 -12.18
CA ALA A 72 -26.06 -8.75 -10.82
C ALA A 72 -26.81 -9.73 -9.91
N GLN A 73 -27.59 -10.65 -10.48
CA GLN A 73 -28.34 -11.67 -9.73
C GLN A 73 -27.46 -12.86 -9.31
N THR A 74 -26.34 -13.08 -9.97
CA THR A 74 -25.48 -14.26 -9.78
C THR A 74 -24.27 -14.01 -8.88
N GLU A 75 -24.07 -12.77 -8.42
CA GLU A 75 -23.02 -12.35 -7.49
C GLU A 75 -21.60 -12.73 -7.95
N VAL A 76 -21.30 -12.43 -9.22
CA VAL A 76 -19.98 -12.67 -9.80
C VAL A 76 -18.91 -11.80 -9.13
N VAL A 77 -17.71 -12.35 -8.94
CA VAL A 77 -16.59 -11.62 -8.29
C VAL A 77 -16.03 -10.52 -9.18
N GLY A 78 -16.19 -10.65 -10.49
CA GLY A 78 -15.80 -9.68 -11.51
C GLY A 78 -16.39 -10.05 -12.88
N VAL A 79 -16.28 -9.15 -13.85
CA VAL A 79 -16.87 -9.30 -15.19
C VAL A 79 -15.78 -9.15 -16.26
N VAL A 80 -15.72 -10.11 -17.17
CA VAL A 80 -14.90 -10.08 -18.37
C VAL A 80 -15.74 -9.55 -19.53
N ASN A 81 -15.40 -8.39 -20.05
CA ASN A 81 -15.92 -7.85 -21.29
C ASN A 81 -14.98 -8.26 -22.43
N VAL A 82 -15.45 -9.17 -23.29
CA VAL A 82 -14.65 -9.80 -24.34
C VAL A 82 -14.82 -9.07 -25.66
N HIS A 83 -13.69 -8.74 -26.28
CA HIS A 83 -13.57 -8.08 -27.58
C HIS A 83 -12.84 -8.99 -28.56
N GLN A 84 -13.55 -9.99 -29.09
CA GLN A 84 -13.10 -10.88 -30.17
C GLN A 84 -13.14 -10.21 -31.55
N THR A 85 -13.88 -9.12 -31.72
CA THR A 85 -13.95 -8.34 -32.96
C THR A 85 -14.37 -6.89 -32.67
N TRP A 86 -14.69 -6.10 -33.70
CA TRP A 86 -15.31 -4.79 -33.52
C TRP A 86 -16.62 -4.89 -32.74
N THR A 87 -16.81 -3.98 -31.80
CA THR A 87 -18.07 -3.77 -31.12
C THR A 87 -18.44 -2.30 -31.15
N PHE A 88 -19.72 -1.99 -30.99
CA PHE A 88 -20.14 -0.63 -30.66
C PHE A 88 -19.88 -0.41 -29.17
N PRO A 89 -18.88 0.41 -28.77
CA PRO A 89 -18.45 0.52 -27.36
C PRO A 89 -19.57 0.90 -26.41
N GLN A 90 -20.57 1.63 -26.91
CA GLN A 90 -21.77 2.02 -26.18
C GLN A 90 -22.55 0.81 -25.62
N THR A 91 -22.56 -0.33 -26.30
CA THR A 91 -23.24 -1.54 -25.82
C THR A 91 -22.56 -2.10 -24.58
N SER A 92 -21.23 -2.28 -24.63
CA SER A 92 -20.43 -2.67 -23.46
C SER A 92 -20.46 -1.64 -22.34
N GLN A 93 -20.48 -0.35 -22.67
CA GLN A 93 -20.70 0.73 -21.70
C GLN A 93 -22.05 0.59 -21.00
N LYS A 94 -23.13 0.34 -21.75
CA LYS A 94 -24.49 0.22 -21.21
C LYS A 94 -24.63 -0.99 -20.28
N VAL A 95 -24.04 -2.15 -20.63
CA VAL A 95 -24.01 -3.33 -19.74
C VAL A 95 -23.38 -2.97 -18.40
N ILE A 96 -22.17 -2.40 -18.42
CA ILE A 96 -21.44 -2.08 -17.19
C ILE A 96 -22.07 -0.93 -16.41
N ALA A 97 -22.62 0.09 -17.07
CA ALA A 97 -23.32 1.18 -16.41
C ALA A 97 -24.56 0.69 -15.65
N ASN A 98 -25.38 -0.15 -16.29
CA ASN A 98 -26.55 -0.76 -15.64
C ASN A 98 -26.11 -1.71 -14.51
N TYR A 99 -25.10 -2.55 -14.74
CA TYR A 99 -24.57 -3.47 -13.73
C TYR A 99 -24.05 -2.70 -12.50
N ALA A 100 -23.30 -1.62 -12.71
CA ALA A 100 -22.82 -0.74 -11.65
C ALA A 100 -23.96 -0.11 -10.85
N GLN A 101 -25.05 0.32 -11.51
CA GLN A 101 -26.22 0.85 -10.83
C GLN A 101 -26.90 -0.22 -9.96
N LEU A 102 -27.03 -1.45 -10.45
CA LEU A 102 -27.61 -2.57 -9.70
C LEU A 102 -26.75 -2.94 -8.48
N LEU A 103 -25.43 -2.94 -8.61
CA LEU A 103 -24.52 -3.11 -7.48
C LEU A 103 -24.70 -1.98 -6.46
N LYS A 104 -24.73 -0.73 -6.93
CA LYS A 104 -24.89 0.46 -6.07
C LYS A 104 -26.23 0.53 -5.35
N ALA A 105 -27.28 -0.04 -5.93
CA ALA A 105 -28.59 -0.13 -5.29
C ALA A 105 -28.57 -1.07 -4.07
N LYS A 106 -27.69 -2.08 -4.05
CA LYS A 106 -27.45 -2.96 -2.90
C LYS A 106 -26.45 -2.34 -1.92
N ASP A 107 -25.39 -1.72 -2.45
CA ASP A 107 -24.34 -1.04 -1.68
C ASP A 107 -23.78 0.14 -2.48
N ALA A 108 -24.05 1.37 -2.03
CA ALA A 108 -23.67 2.62 -2.70
C ALA A 108 -22.15 2.76 -2.98
N THR A 109 -21.32 2.05 -2.21
CA THR A 109 -19.87 2.07 -2.34
C THR A 109 -19.33 0.97 -3.27
N ALA A 110 -20.15 -0.02 -3.63
CA ALA A 110 -19.78 -1.08 -4.55
C ALA A 110 -19.37 -0.52 -5.92
N ARG A 111 -18.36 -1.13 -6.52
CA ARG A 111 -17.86 -0.81 -7.85
C ARG A 111 -17.65 -2.11 -8.64
N PRO A 112 -17.98 -2.14 -9.94
CA PRO A 112 -17.64 -3.27 -10.80
C PRO A 112 -16.13 -3.56 -10.77
N ARG A 113 -15.77 -4.84 -10.76
CA ARG A 113 -14.41 -5.31 -11.02
C ARG A 113 -14.38 -5.83 -12.45
N LEU A 114 -13.62 -5.18 -13.32
CA LEU A 114 -13.72 -5.37 -14.75
C LEU A 114 -12.40 -5.86 -15.35
N VAL A 115 -12.50 -6.87 -16.20
CA VAL A 115 -11.45 -7.21 -17.16
C VAL A 115 -11.95 -6.83 -18.54
N LEU A 116 -11.17 -6.05 -19.25
CA LEU A 116 -11.30 -5.85 -20.68
C LEU A 116 -10.38 -6.87 -21.35
N LEU A 117 -10.93 -7.84 -22.08
CA LEU A 117 -10.15 -8.87 -22.77
C LEU A 117 -10.22 -8.61 -24.28
N SER A 118 -9.10 -8.30 -24.91
CA SER A 118 -9.03 -7.99 -26.34
C SER A 118 -8.19 -9.01 -27.09
N ILE A 119 -8.70 -9.52 -28.21
CA ILE A 119 -7.95 -10.48 -29.03
C ILE A 119 -6.78 -9.78 -29.74
N GLN A 120 -5.63 -10.46 -29.77
CA GLN A 120 -4.50 -10.11 -30.64
C GLN A 120 -4.65 -10.81 -31.99
N ASP A 121 -5.41 -10.19 -32.88
CA ASP A 121 -5.61 -10.65 -34.25
C ASP A 121 -5.60 -9.43 -35.18
N THR A 122 -4.87 -9.52 -36.31
CA THR A 122 -4.79 -8.44 -37.30
C THR A 122 -5.93 -8.46 -38.33
N THR A 123 -6.69 -9.56 -38.38
CA THR A 123 -7.83 -9.74 -39.30
C THR A 123 -9.12 -9.13 -38.76
N VAL A 124 -9.21 -8.96 -37.44
CA VAL A 124 -10.37 -8.37 -36.76
C VAL A 124 -9.95 -7.26 -35.79
N PRO A 125 -10.70 -6.15 -35.66
CA PRO A 125 -10.27 -4.99 -34.88
C PRO A 125 -10.61 -5.11 -33.37
N GLY A 126 -10.34 -6.26 -32.75
CA GLY A 126 -10.67 -6.52 -31.34
C GLY A 126 -9.91 -5.63 -30.35
N MET A 127 -8.64 -5.33 -30.62
CA MET A 127 -7.88 -4.34 -29.84
C MET A 127 -8.48 -2.93 -29.94
N VAL A 128 -8.87 -2.51 -31.14
CA VAL A 128 -9.48 -1.19 -31.36
C VAL A 128 -10.80 -1.06 -30.61
N SER A 129 -11.61 -2.12 -30.68
CA SER A 129 -12.86 -2.31 -29.95
C SER A 129 -12.68 -2.20 -28.43
N GLY A 130 -11.68 -2.90 -27.89
CA GLY A 130 -11.30 -2.82 -26.49
C GLY A 130 -10.88 -1.41 -26.08
N MET A 131 -9.93 -0.80 -26.79
CA MET A 131 -9.41 0.53 -26.45
C MET A 131 -10.46 1.64 -26.54
N ALA A 132 -11.38 1.58 -27.50
CA ALA A 132 -12.51 2.50 -27.56
C ALA A 132 -13.44 2.33 -26.33
N THR A 133 -13.67 1.09 -25.89
CA THR A 133 -14.46 0.78 -24.69
C THR A 133 -13.76 1.16 -23.39
N ALA A 134 -12.43 0.98 -23.32
CA ALA A 134 -11.59 1.49 -22.23
C ALA A 134 -11.73 3.00 -22.05
N GLY A 135 -11.76 3.75 -23.16
CA GLY A 135 -12.05 5.19 -23.14
C GLY A 135 -13.41 5.50 -22.51
N ALA A 136 -14.45 4.77 -22.92
CA ALA A 136 -15.79 4.92 -22.35
C ALA A 136 -15.86 4.55 -20.86
N TYR A 137 -15.17 3.50 -20.42
CA TYR A 137 -15.09 3.13 -19.00
C TYR A 137 -14.39 4.22 -18.17
N THR A 138 -13.26 4.74 -18.66
CA THR A 138 -12.51 5.81 -17.99
C THR A 138 -13.36 7.08 -17.84
N GLN A 139 -14.07 7.49 -18.90
CA GLN A 139 -14.99 8.64 -18.86
C GLN A 139 -16.11 8.49 -17.82
N ASN A 140 -16.53 7.26 -17.52
CA ASN A 140 -17.56 6.97 -16.51
C ASN A 140 -16.99 6.58 -15.14
N GLY A 141 -15.68 6.77 -14.92
CA GLY A 141 -15.02 6.46 -13.66
C GLY A 141 -15.00 4.97 -13.31
N GLN A 142 -15.03 4.08 -14.32
CA GLN A 142 -14.89 2.65 -14.13
C GLN A 142 -13.42 2.24 -14.31
N SER A 143 -12.85 1.60 -13.29
CA SER A 143 -11.53 0.99 -13.36
C SER A 143 -11.62 -0.41 -13.97
N PHE A 144 -10.63 -0.78 -14.78
CA PHE A 144 -10.54 -2.10 -15.40
C PHE A 144 -9.07 -2.53 -15.49
N CYS A 145 -8.86 -3.84 -15.59
CA CYS A 145 -7.59 -4.43 -16.05
C CYS A 145 -7.75 -4.74 -17.54
N HIS A 146 -6.74 -4.44 -18.36
CA HIS A 146 -6.75 -4.81 -19.78
C HIS A 146 -5.84 -5.99 -19.98
N VAL A 147 -6.39 -7.09 -20.51
CA VAL A 147 -5.63 -8.26 -20.96
C VAL A 147 -5.71 -8.28 -22.48
N TYR A 148 -4.56 -8.39 -23.14
CA TYR A 148 -4.45 -8.35 -24.59
C TYR A 148 -3.59 -9.50 -25.09
N GLY A 149 -4.15 -10.31 -25.99
CA GLY A 149 -3.47 -11.47 -26.55
C GLY A 149 -4.43 -12.43 -27.22
N ASP A 150 -3.92 -13.54 -27.74
CA ASP A 150 -4.75 -14.63 -28.26
C ASP A 150 -5.45 -15.35 -27.09
N PHE A 151 -6.72 -15.71 -27.25
CA PHE A 151 -7.51 -16.34 -26.18
C PHE A 151 -7.13 -17.79 -25.91
N ASP A 152 -6.41 -18.42 -26.83
CA ASP A 152 -5.85 -19.77 -26.68
C ASP A 152 -4.36 -19.74 -26.25
N ASP A 153 -3.73 -18.56 -26.21
CA ASP A 153 -2.33 -18.41 -25.80
C ASP A 153 -2.16 -18.57 -24.27
N PRO A 154 -1.29 -19.48 -23.81
CA PRO A 154 -1.05 -19.71 -22.39
C PRO A 154 -0.56 -18.48 -21.61
N VAL A 155 0.16 -17.56 -22.25
CA VAL A 155 0.65 -16.34 -21.57
C VAL A 155 -0.52 -15.40 -21.29
N THR A 156 -1.37 -15.19 -22.29
CA THR A 156 -2.59 -14.39 -22.19
C THR A 156 -3.55 -14.96 -21.14
N LEU A 157 -3.80 -16.27 -21.17
CA LEU A 157 -4.64 -16.95 -20.18
C LEU A 157 -4.07 -16.84 -18.77
N LYS A 158 -2.75 -16.97 -18.61
CA LYS A 158 -2.09 -16.79 -17.30
C LYS A 158 -2.31 -15.38 -16.74
N GLU A 159 -2.24 -14.35 -17.59
CA GLU A 159 -2.54 -12.97 -17.19
C GLU A 159 -4.01 -12.81 -16.78
N LEU A 160 -4.94 -13.33 -17.59
CA LEU A 160 -6.37 -13.33 -17.27
C LEU A 160 -6.64 -14.00 -15.92
N TYR A 161 -6.07 -15.19 -15.68
CA TYR A 161 -6.23 -15.91 -14.42
C TYR A 161 -5.70 -15.10 -13.24
N ALA A 162 -4.53 -14.46 -13.38
CA ALA A 162 -3.96 -13.62 -12.32
C ALA A 162 -4.90 -12.45 -11.92
N VAL A 163 -5.54 -11.81 -12.90
CA VAL A 163 -6.52 -10.73 -12.66
C VAL A 163 -7.80 -11.27 -11.99
N LEU A 164 -8.34 -12.38 -12.47
CA LEU A 164 -9.55 -12.99 -11.90
C LEU A 164 -9.31 -13.48 -10.46
N ASP A 165 -8.16 -14.10 -10.21
CA ASP A 165 -7.74 -14.54 -8.88
C ASP A 165 -7.49 -13.34 -7.94
N MET A 166 -7.00 -12.22 -8.47
CA MET A 166 -6.91 -10.96 -7.73
C MET A 166 -8.31 -10.46 -7.33
N PHE A 167 -9.31 -10.52 -8.22
CA PHE A 167 -10.67 -10.10 -7.88
C PHE A 167 -11.29 -10.95 -6.77
N ASP A 168 -11.09 -12.27 -6.80
CA ASP A 168 -11.52 -13.17 -5.72
C ASP A 168 -10.78 -12.89 -4.40
N ARG A 169 -9.45 -12.69 -4.42
CA ARG A 169 -8.72 -12.27 -3.21
C ARG A 169 -9.25 -10.95 -2.64
N ARG A 170 -9.62 -10.00 -3.51
CA ARG A 170 -10.21 -8.72 -3.10
C ARG A 170 -11.60 -8.87 -2.47
N THR A 171 -12.41 -9.85 -2.88
CA THR A 171 -13.72 -10.09 -2.23
C THR A 171 -13.54 -10.63 -0.82
N LYS A 172 -12.54 -11.50 -0.61
CA LYS A 172 -12.23 -12.12 0.68
C LYS A 172 -11.78 -11.12 1.75
N VAL A 173 -11.15 -10.02 1.35
CA VAL A 173 -10.69 -8.95 2.26
C VAL A 173 -11.59 -7.71 2.24
N GLU A 174 -12.71 -7.76 1.51
CA GLU A 174 -13.56 -6.59 1.26
C GLU A 174 -14.12 -5.99 2.55
N ALA A 175 -14.61 -6.83 3.46
CA ALA A 175 -15.15 -6.38 4.75
C ALA A 175 -14.10 -5.63 5.58
N GLN A 176 -12.88 -6.17 5.66
CA GLN A 176 -11.77 -5.55 6.38
C GLN A 176 -11.39 -4.20 5.76
N VAL A 177 -11.25 -4.14 4.43
CA VAL A 177 -10.92 -2.87 3.75
C VAL A 177 -12.01 -1.82 3.99
N ARG A 178 -13.28 -2.22 3.99
CA ARG A 178 -14.40 -1.33 4.28
C ARG A 178 -14.35 -0.78 5.69
N GLU A 179 -14.06 -1.62 6.67
CA GLU A 179 -13.87 -1.19 8.05
C GLU A 179 -12.74 -0.16 8.17
N VAL A 180 -11.59 -0.41 7.52
CA VAL A 180 -10.46 0.52 7.49
C VAL A 180 -10.85 1.86 6.86
N VAL A 181 -11.53 1.84 5.71
CA VAL A 181 -11.98 3.04 4.99
C VAL A 181 -13.03 3.81 5.79
N GLN A 182 -13.98 3.10 6.41
CA GLN A 182 -14.98 3.71 7.28
C GLN A 182 -14.30 4.38 8.46
N GLY A 183 -13.37 3.74 9.15
CA GLY A 183 -12.64 4.32 10.28
C GLY A 183 -11.65 5.45 9.92
N LEU A 184 -11.58 5.91 8.67
CA LEU A 184 -10.71 7.05 8.31
C LEU A 184 -11.18 8.38 8.91
N HIS A 185 -12.48 8.55 9.17
CA HIS A 185 -13.00 9.76 9.81
C HIS A 185 -12.54 9.91 11.27
N ASP A 186 -12.10 8.83 11.90
CA ASP A 186 -11.52 8.83 13.25
C ASP A 186 -10.00 9.09 13.26
N VAL A 187 -9.39 9.26 12.08
CA VAL A 187 -7.95 9.49 11.99
C VAL A 187 -7.64 10.94 12.33
N HIS A 188 -6.81 11.10 13.35
CA HIS A 188 -6.09 12.33 13.64
C HIS A 188 -4.59 12.12 13.44
N ALA A 189 -3.95 12.91 12.59
CA ALA A 189 -2.51 12.86 12.35
C ALA A 189 -1.79 14.04 13.02
N ILE A 190 -0.57 13.81 13.50
CA ILE A 190 0.28 14.90 14.03
C ILE A 190 1.55 15.03 13.21
N GLU A 191 1.81 16.26 12.79
CA GLU A 191 3.03 16.68 12.11
C GLU A 191 3.94 17.42 13.10
N PHE A 192 5.12 16.87 13.42
CA PHE A 192 6.14 17.55 14.21
C PHE A 192 7.18 18.21 13.30
N GLY A 193 7.01 19.50 13.06
CA GLY A 193 7.75 20.29 12.08
C GLY A 193 7.29 20.04 10.64
N SER A 194 7.63 20.96 9.73
CA SER A 194 7.12 20.92 8.36
C SER A 194 8.18 20.58 7.30
N PHE A 195 8.45 21.50 6.36
CA PHE A 195 9.16 21.30 5.09
C PHE A 195 10.61 20.75 5.22
N SER A 196 10.76 19.44 5.45
CA SER A 196 12.07 18.76 5.54
C SER A 196 12.78 18.76 4.19
N LEU A 197 14.02 19.23 4.15
CA LEU A 197 14.91 19.20 2.98
C LEU A 197 14.27 19.70 1.67
N GLN A 198 13.26 20.54 1.77
CA GLN A 198 12.47 21.04 0.64
C GLN A 198 11.74 19.94 -0.18
N MET A 199 11.50 18.76 0.41
CA MET A 199 10.80 17.67 -0.27
C MET A 199 9.31 17.98 -0.44
N PRO A 200 8.75 17.95 -1.67
CA PRO A 200 7.35 18.25 -1.90
C PRO A 200 6.37 17.31 -1.18
N THR A 201 6.76 16.06 -0.89
CA THR A 201 5.94 15.08 -0.16
C THR A 201 5.69 15.45 1.29
N THR A 202 6.43 16.43 1.83
CA THR A 202 6.15 17.04 3.13
C THR A 202 4.99 18.02 3.12
N ARG A 203 4.26 18.11 2.00
CA ARG A 203 3.01 18.87 1.89
C ARG A 203 1.95 17.99 1.24
N ILE A 204 0.76 18.02 1.81
CA ILE A 204 -0.44 17.39 1.25
C ILE A 204 -1.61 18.32 1.46
N ASN A 205 -2.63 18.24 0.60
CA ASN A 205 -3.84 19.02 0.75
C ASN A 205 -4.70 18.42 1.88
N GLN A 206 -4.48 18.89 3.11
CA GLN A 206 -5.17 18.42 4.31
C GLN A 206 -6.67 18.69 4.25
N GLU A 207 -7.07 19.80 3.60
CA GLU A 207 -8.48 20.15 3.41
C GLU A 207 -9.19 19.12 2.51
N GLU A 208 -8.52 18.66 1.45
CA GLU A 208 -9.04 17.56 0.62
C GLU A 208 -9.09 16.24 1.40
N LEU A 209 -8.09 15.97 2.26
CA LEU A 209 -8.12 14.77 3.10
C LEU A 209 -9.33 14.79 4.06
N THR A 210 -9.55 15.94 4.71
CA THR A 210 -10.67 16.17 5.62
C THR A 210 -12.00 16.04 4.87
N LYS A 211 -12.13 16.73 3.73
CA LYS A 211 -13.37 16.72 2.93
C LYS A 211 -13.73 15.33 2.42
N ARG A 212 -12.73 14.55 1.98
CA ARG A 212 -12.96 13.27 1.32
C ARG A 212 -13.04 12.09 2.27
N TRP A 213 -12.27 12.11 3.37
CA TRP A 213 -12.14 10.96 4.27
C TRP A 213 -12.36 11.31 5.76
N GLY A 214 -12.58 12.58 6.10
CA GLY A 214 -12.73 13.02 7.50
C GLY A 214 -11.42 13.01 8.30
N ILE A 215 -10.28 12.76 7.64
CA ILE A 215 -8.97 12.74 8.29
C ILE A 215 -8.60 14.15 8.73
N THR A 216 -8.28 14.33 10.00
CA THR A 216 -7.82 15.61 10.56
C THR A 216 -6.33 15.58 10.84
N SER A 217 -5.69 16.76 10.85
CA SER A 217 -4.27 16.89 11.16
C SER A 217 -3.99 18.09 12.06
N GLU A 218 -2.99 17.98 12.93
CA GLU A 218 -2.41 19.08 13.69
C GLU A 218 -0.91 19.20 13.39
N SER A 219 -0.44 20.42 13.16
CA SER A 219 0.98 20.71 12.99
C SER A 219 1.54 21.36 14.27
N LEU A 220 2.55 20.73 14.85
CA LEU A 220 3.27 21.20 16.03
C LEU A 220 4.71 21.51 15.64
N ASP A 221 5.28 22.58 16.21
CA ASP A 221 6.72 22.80 16.06
C ASP A 221 7.51 21.67 16.75
N GLN A 222 8.68 21.32 16.22
CA GLN A 222 9.55 20.30 16.83
C GLN A 222 9.97 20.68 18.25
N GLN A 223 10.03 21.99 18.55
CA GLN A 223 10.34 22.51 19.88
C GLN A 223 9.38 21.98 20.95
N VAL A 224 8.13 21.66 20.60
CA VAL A 224 7.14 21.13 21.55
C VAL A 224 7.60 19.82 22.19
N PHE A 225 8.08 18.86 21.37
CA PHE A 225 8.59 17.60 21.92
C PHE A 225 10.01 17.76 22.47
N LEU A 226 10.82 18.69 21.93
CA LEU A 226 12.16 18.97 22.43
C LEU A 226 12.12 19.55 23.84
N ASP A 227 11.26 20.52 24.14
CA ASP A 227 11.12 21.09 25.49
C ASP A 227 10.75 20.01 26.52
N ARG A 228 9.81 19.14 26.13
CA ARG A 228 9.42 18.01 26.98
C ARG A 228 10.60 17.04 27.17
N ALA A 229 11.31 16.67 26.10
CA ALA A 229 12.49 15.82 26.18
C ALA A 229 13.60 16.46 27.03
N PHE A 230 13.85 17.76 26.89
CA PHE A 230 14.88 18.48 27.63
C PHE A 230 14.58 18.54 29.13
N SER A 231 13.31 18.65 29.52
CA SER A 231 12.92 18.62 30.93
C SER A 231 13.14 17.27 31.63
N MET A 232 13.41 16.21 30.87
CA MET A 232 13.76 14.87 31.40
C MET A 232 15.20 14.78 31.93
N PHE A 233 15.97 15.86 31.88
CA PHE A 233 17.38 15.89 32.26
C PHE A 233 17.74 17.09 33.13
N GLN A 234 18.76 16.90 33.95
CA GLN A 234 19.55 17.99 34.49
C GLN A 234 20.75 18.23 33.59
N TRP A 235 20.83 19.41 32.98
CA TRP A 235 21.89 19.78 32.05
C TRP A 235 23.05 20.49 32.74
N ALA A 236 24.26 20.36 32.18
CA ALA A 236 25.42 21.12 32.66
C ALA A 236 25.33 22.62 32.35
N GLY A 237 24.60 22.98 31.30
CA GLY A 237 24.39 24.35 30.80
C GLY A 237 23.11 24.41 29.96
N THR A 238 23.21 24.93 28.74
CA THR A 238 22.09 25.02 27.79
C THR A 238 21.47 23.64 27.49
N PRO A 239 20.16 23.45 27.71
CA PRO A 239 19.45 22.21 27.41
C PRO A 239 19.62 21.74 25.96
N GLY A 240 19.75 20.43 25.76
CA GLY A 240 19.93 19.80 24.45
C GLY A 240 21.32 19.97 23.81
N ARG A 241 22.11 20.95 24.28
CA ARG A 241 23.43 21.29 23.71
C ARG A 241 24.60 21.01 24.66
N SER A 242 24.35 20.99 25.96
CA SER A 242 25.38 20.70 26.98
C SER A 242 25.38 19.23 27.38
N ALA A 243 26.41 18.79 28.11
CA ALA A 243 26.42 17.44 28.69
C ALA A 243 25.26 17.22 29.68
N VAL A 244 24.77 15.98 29.74
CA VAL A 244 23.76 15.55 30.69
C VAL A 244 24.43 15.26 32.04
N LYS A 245 24.07 16.01 33.08
CA LYS A 245 24.55 15.74 34.46
C LYS A 245 23.80 14.58 35.10
N LYS A 246 22.49 14.52 34.85
CA LYS A 246 21.61 13.49 35.41
C LYS A 246 20.40 13.27 34.52
N ILE A 247 20.04 12.01 34.29
CA ILE A 247 18.76 11.64 33.71
C ILE A 247 17.71 11.65 34.83
N LEU A 248 16.67 12.47 34.69
CA LEU A 248 15.61 12.62 35.68
C LEU A 248 14.44 11.68 35.41
N HIS A 249 14.15 11.39 34.14
CA HIS A 249 13.02 10.56 33.75
C HIS A 249 13.35 9.06 33.89
N PRO A 250 12.55 8.27 34.64
CA PRO A 250 12.86 6.88 34.95
C PRO A 250 12.87 5.99 33.71
N GLU A 251 11.91 6.15 32.78
CA GLU A 251 11.89 5.33 31.54
C GLU A 251 13.09 5.61 30.63
N VAL A 252 13.62 6.85 30.65
CA VAL A 252 14.84 7.19 29.88
C VAL A 252 16.03 6.50 30.52
N ALA A 253 16.15 6.56 31.86
CA ALA A 253 17.24 5.93 32.58
C ALA A 253 17.22 4.40 32.40
N GLU A 254 16.05 3.77 32.44
CA GLU A 254 15.86 2.33 32.19
C GLU A 254 16.34 1.95 30.78
N ALA A 255 15.87 2.64 29.74
CA ALA A 255 16.23 2.36 28.36
C ALA A 255 17.74 2.55 28.10
N VAL A 256 18.32 3.63 28.66
CA VAL A 256 19.76 3.88 28.55
C VAL A 256 20.56 2.78 29.25
N ALA A 257 20.17 2.37 30.46
CA ALA A 257 20.85 1.30 31.17
C ALA A 257 20.76 -0.04 30.41
N LYS A 258 19.57 -0.36 29.90
CA LYS A 258 19.29 -1.63 29.24
C LYS A 258 19.92 -1.75 27.85
N VAL A 259 20.01 -0.65 27.10
CA VAL A 259 20.46 -0.69 25.70
C VAL A 259 21.87 -0.14 25.54
N TYR A 260 22.19 1.02 26.12
CA TYR A 260 23.51 1.63 25.96
C TYR A 260 24.52 1.08 26.97
N ASP A 261 24.20 1.13 28.26
CA ASP A 261 25.17 0.76 29.31
C ASP A 261 25.45 -0.75 29.32
N ALA A 262 24.44 -1.57 29.02
CA ALA A 262 24.61 -3.02 28.91
C ALA A 262 25.26 -3.47 27.60
N HIS A 263 25.14 -2.69 26.51
CA HIS A 263 25.60 -3.05 25.17
C HIS A 263 26.31 -1.90 24.42
N PRO A 264 27.37 -1.29 24.99
CA PRO A 264 28.05 -0.16 24.37
C PRO A 264 28.68 -0.50 23.02
N GLU A 265 28.99 -1.77 22.78
CA GLU A 265 29.53 -2.27 21.51
C GLU A 265 28.59 -2.03 20.32
N LYS A 266 27.27 -1.97 20.56
CA LYS A 266 26.27 -1.71 19.50
C LYS A 266 26.33 -0.29 18.94
N PHE A 267 26.96 0.63 19.66
CA PHE A 267 27.02 2.05 19.31
C PHE A 267 28.32 2.47 18.59
N SER A 268 29.23 1.50 18.37
CA SER A 268 30.53 1.70 17.73
C SER A 268 30.85 0.62 16.69
N VAL A 269 29.82 -0.07 16.17
CA VAL A 269 29.96 -1.17 15.20
C VAL A 269 30.64 -0.75 13.90
N ILE A 270 30.46 0.50 13.48
CA ILE A 270 31.11 1.05 12.30
C ILE A 270 32.30 1.90 12.75
N SER A 271 33.49 1.55 12.27
CA SER A 271 34.71 2.35 12.50
C SER A 271 34.44 3.83 12.21
N ASP A 272 34.92 4.70 13.11
CA ASP A 272 34.82 6.16 13.01
C ASP A 272 33.39 6.72 13.11
N ARG A 273 32.41 5.89 13.50
CA ARG A 273 31.04 6.34 13.80
C ARG A 273 30.66 5.89 15.21
N HIS A 274 30.38 6.85 16.08
CA HIS A 274 30.08 6.57 17.47
C HIS A 274 28.97 7.47 17.98
N THR A 275 27.97 6.87 18.63
CA THR A 275 26.96 7.63 19.38
C THR A 275 27.34 7.68 20.85
N SER A 276 27.37 8.89 21.42
CA SER A 276 27.59 9.04 22.86
C SER A 276 26.35 8.67 23.67
N ARG A 277 26.58 8.26 24.91
CA ARG A 277 25.53 7.96 25.89
C ARG A 277 24.51 9.09 26.02
N ASP A 278 24.98 10.34 26.09
CA ASP A 278 24.13 11.53 26.21
C ASP A 278 23.26 11.75 24.97
N LYS A 279 23.82 11.54 23.76
CA LYS A 279 23.06 11.65 22.52
C LYS A 279 21.99 10.57 22.43
N TYR A 280 22.33 9.32 22.75
CA TYR A 280 21.36 8.24 22.79
C TYR A 280 20.25 8.52 23.82
N ALA A 281 20.62 8.95 25.04
CA ALA A 281 19.65 9.31 26.07
C ALA A 281 18.69 10.41 25.61
N LEU A 282 19.19 11.44 24.92
CA LEU A 282 18.35 12.48 24.34
C LEU A 282 17.39 11.91 23.27
N GLN A 283 17.85 11.02 22.39
CA GLN A 283 16.97 10.40 21.39
C GLN A 283 15.87 9.53 22.02
N VAL A 284 16.17 8.83 23.11
CA VAL A 284 15.17 8.10 23.91
C VAL A 284 14.15 9.06 24.51
N ALA A 285 14.59 10.20 25.06
CA ALA A 285 13.68 11.21 25.58
C ALA A 285 12.81 11.86 24.48
N MET A 286 13.35 12.08 23.28
CA MET A 286 12.57 12.53 22.12
C MET A 286 11.50 11.51 21.73
N TYR A 287 11.82 10.21 21.78
CA TYR A 287 10.84 9.13 21.57
C TYR A 287 9.72 9.15 22.62
N ILE A 288 10.06 9.24 23.91
CA ILE A 288 9.07 9.26 24.99
C ILE A 288 8.19 10.52 24.88
N ALA A 289 8.80 11.69 24.68
CA ALA A 289 8.07 12.94 24.54
C ALA A 289 7.07 12.91 23.37
N THR A 290 7.49 12.43 22.21
CA THR A 290 6.62 12.31 21.03
C THR A 290 5.52 11.27 21.22
N ARG A 291 5.82 10.11 21.83
CA ARG A 291 4.84 9.08 22.21
C ARG A 291 3.75 9.65 23.12
N ASP A 292 4.16 10.37 24.16
CA ASP A 292 3.24 10.89 25.16
C ASP A 292 2.34 11.98 24.56
N ILE A 293 2.92 12.92 23.79
CA ILE A 293 2.15 13.94 23.07
C ILE A 293 1.16 13.31 22.09
N ALA A 294 1.60 12.31 21.31
CA ALA A 294 0.74 11.60 20.37
C ALA A 294 -0.43 10.90 21.09
N THR A 295 -0.17 10.31 22.24
CA THR A 295 -1.20 9.64 23.06
C THR A 295 -2.18 10.63 23.66
N GLU A 296 -1.68 11.71 24.27
CA GLU A 296 -2.48 12.80 24.86
C GLU A 296 -3.44 13.43 23.86
N ARG A 297 -2.99 13.57 22.61
CA ARG A 297 -3.76 14.19 21.51
C ARG A 297 -4.56 13.19 20.67
N GLY A 298 -4.54 11.90 21.03
CA GLY A 298 -5.31 10.88 20.32
C GLY A 298 -4.83 10.60 18.88
N ALA A 299 -3.55 10.80 18.59
CA ALA A 299 -3.01 10.58 17.26
C ALA A 299 -3.11 9.12 16.80
N SER A 300 -3.55 8.94 15.56
CA SER A 300 -3.55 7.67 14.84
C SER A 300 -2.26 7.43 14.07
N ALA A 301 -1.58 8.49 13.66
CA ALA A 301 -0.29 8.44 12.98
C ALA A 301 0.47 9.75 13.25
N VAL A 302 1.79 9.71 13.13
CA VAL A 302 2.62 10.90 13.33
C VAL A 302 3.73 10.99 12.29
N THR A 303 4.27 12.19 12.09
CA THR A 303 5.46 12.37 11.28
C THR A 303 6.40 13.37 11.92
N ILE A 304 7.71 13.20 11.72
CA ILE A 304 8.74 13.99 12.40
C ILE A 304 9.74 14.51 11.37
N LYS A 305 9.86 15.85 11.27
CA LYS A 305 10.74 16.53 10.32
C LYS A 305 12.20 16.12 10.47
N CYS A 306 12.75 16.20 11.68
CA CYS A 306 14.15 15.94 12.00
C CYS A 306 15.16 16.90 11.32
N GLN A 307 15.23 16.85 9.99
CA GLN A 307 16.21 17.61 9.21
C GLN A 307 15.70 18.99 8.81
N ASP A 308 16.52 20.04 8.88
CA ASP A 308 17.92 20.06 9.31
C ASP A 308 18.10 20.55 10.77
N GLU A 309 17.05 21.08 11.41
CA GLU A 309 17.21 21.76 12.69
C GLU A 309 17.52 20.81 13.85
N CYS A 310 16.76 19.71 14.01
CA CYS A 310 17.02 18.75 15.10
C CYS A 310 18.33 18.01 14.85
N SER A 311 18.51 17.47 13.64
CA SER A 311 19.71 16.73 13.26
C SER A 311 20.98 17.59 13.18
N GLY A 312 20.83 18.91 13.02
CA GLY A 312 21.94 19.86 12.97
C GLY A 312 22.36 20.39 14.35
N GLN A 313 21.45 20.44 15.33
CA GLN A 313 21.70 21.07 16.63
C GLN A 313 21.65 20.12 17.83
N TYR A 314 20.78 19.11 17.82
CA TYR A 314 20.45 18.31 19.00
C TYR A 314 20.78 16.83 18.82
N ALA A 315 20.04 16.11 17.97
CA ALA A 315 20.25 14.72 17.62
C ALA A 315 19.28 14.34 16.47
N THR A 316 19.58 13.27 15.75
CA THR A 316 18.61 12.67 14.80
C THR A 316 17.39 12.09 15.53
N CYS A 317 16.22 12.11 14.90
CA CYS A 317 14.96 11.59 15.46
C CYS A 317 14.76 10.08 15.18
N CYS A 318 15.82 9.33 14.87
CA CYS A 318 15.73 7.96 14.39
C CYS A 318 15.14 6.98 15.41
N MET A 319 15.39 7.18 16.71
CA MET A 319 14.76 6.36 17.76
C MET A 319 13.25 6.59 17.81
N ALA A 320 12.80 7.85 17.78
CA ALA A 320 11.38 8.18 17.81
C ALA A 320 10.65 7.57 16.60
N THR A 321 11.15 7.83 15.40
CA THR A 321 10.56 7.38 14.14
C THR A 321 10.58 5.85 13.97
N SER A 322 11.58 5.16 14.51
CA SER A 322 11.63 3.68 14.52
C SER A 322 10.66 3.08 15.54
N PHE A 323 10.69 3.55 16.80
CA PHE A 323 9.99 2.89 17.89
C PHE A 323 8.53 3.30 18.03
N LEU A 324 8.10 4.48 17.56
CA LEU A 324 6.67 4.83 17.52
C LEU A 324 5.89 3.87 16.60
N GLY A 325 6.44 3.56 15.43
CA GLY A 325 5.87 2.61 14.47
C GLY A 325 6.09 1.13 14.82
N ASN A 326 6.84 0.82 15.88
CA ASN A 326 7.14 -0.56 16.31
C ASN A 326 6.04 -1.15 17.20
N ASP A 327 6.01 -2.46 17.40
CA ASP A 327 5.07 -3.16 18.28
C ASP A 327 5.48 -3.19 19.77
N VAL A 328 6.77 -3.03 20.04
CA VAL A 328 7.31 -2.87 21.40
C VAL A 328 8.07 -1.55 21.57
N ASP A 329 8.10 -1.03 22.80
CA ASP A 329 8.89 0.14 23.18
C ASP A 329 10.39 -0.19 23.38
N MET A 330 11.20 0.85 23.61
CA MET A 330 12.64 0.70 23.86
C MET A 330 12.98 -0.08 25.14
N ASN A 331 12.02 -0.19 26.07
CA ASN A 331 12.13 -1.00 27.28
C ASN A 331 11.60 -2.43 27.08
N SER A 332 11.26 -2.82 25.84
CA SER A 332 10.75 -4.14 25.45
C SER A 332 9.33 -4.46 25.93
N ARG A 333 8.52 -3.43 26.18
CA ARG A 333 7.12 -3.59 26.58
C ARG A 333 6.21 -3.46 25.36
N PRO A 334 5.18 -4.32 25.21
CA PRO A 334 4.18 -4.16 24.17
C PRO A 334 3.53 -2.78 24.23
N LYS A 335 3.27 -2.18 23.08
CA LYS A 335 2.60 -0.89 23.00
C LYS A 335 1.71 -0.78 21.77
N LYS A 336 0.84 0.23 21.77
CA LYS A 336 0.12 0.62 20.55
C LYS A 336 1.11 1.06 19.47
N VAL A 337 0.96 0.52 18.27
CA VAL A 337 1.69 0.97 17.09
C VAL A 337 1.12 2.33 16.67
N ILE A 338 1.99 3.32 16.53
CA ILE A 338 1.66 4.63 15.96
C ILE A 338 2.48 4.74 14.67
N PRO A 339 1.89 4.45 13.50
CA PRO A 339 2.55 4.60 12.20
C PRO A 339 3.28 5.94 12.11
N THR A 340 4.57 5.88 11.80
CA THR A 340 5.43 7.05 11.85
C THR A 340 6.34 7.13 10.64
N SER A 341 6.29 8.25 9.92
CA SER A 341 7.23 8.52 8.83
C SER A 341 8.37 9.45 9.28
N CYS A 342 9.48 9.34 8.55
CA CYS A 342 10.61 10.24 8.70
C CYS A 342 10.39 11.49 7.82
N GLU A 343 11.10 12.57 8.15
CA GLU A 343 11.23 13.75 7.30
C GLU A 343 9.92 14.45 6.96
N THR A 344 8.90 14.33 7.82
CA THR A 344 7.56 14.89 7.54
C THR A 344 6.93 14.33 6.25
N ASP A 345 7.34 13.16 5.75
CA ASP A 345 6.75 12.58 4.54
C ASP A 345 5.32 12.08 4.82
N MET A 346 4.33 12.90 4.48
CA MET A 346 2.93 12.66 4.82
C MET A 346 2.27 11.56 3.99
N PRO A 347 2.45 11.48 2.65
CA PRO A 347 1.93 10.36 1.88
C PRO A 347 2.40 9.01 2.43
N THR A 348 3.68 8.90 2.78
CA THR A 348 4.22 7.64 3.33
C THR A 348 3.65 7.34 4.71
N MET A 349 3.46 8.35 5.58
CA MET A 349 2.79 8.17 6.87
C MET A 349 1.39 7.58 6.71
N TYR A 350 0.59 8.10 5.77
CA TYR A 350 -0.75 7.56 5.50
C TYR A 350 -0.72 6.16 4.89
N THR A 351 0.25 5.87 4.01
CA THR A 351 0.47 4.50 3.52
C THR A 351 0.82 3.54 4.66
N GLN A 352 1.73 3.92 5.56
CA GLN A 352 2.06 3.13 6.74
C GLN A 352 0.83 2.90 7.63
N LEU A 353 -0.02 3.91 7.81
CA LEU A 353 -1.29 3.78 8.54
C LEU A 353 -2.22 2.76 7.88
N PHE A 354 -2.38 2.80 6.56
CA PHE A 354 -3.24 1.86 5.86
C PHE A 354 -2.69 0.43 5.92
N LEU A 355 -1.39 0.25 5.69
CA LEU A 355 -0.74 -1.06 5.81
C LEU A 355 -0.87 -1.61 7.23
N HIS A 356 -0.68 -0.77 8.26
CA HIS A 356 -0.86 -1.18 9.65
C HIS A 356 -2.31 -1.61 9.94
N ARG A 357 -3.31 -0.81 9.53
CA ARG A 357 -4.73 -1.13 9.77
C ARG A 357 -5.19 -2.38 9.01
N LEU A 358 -4.62 -2.64 7.83
CA LEU A 358 -4.94 -3.83 7.03
C LEU A 358 -4.23 -5.10 7.51
N SER A 359 -3.03 -4.98 8.07
CA SER A 359 -2.23 -6.15 8.47
C SER A 359 -2.26 -6.44 9.96
N GLY A 360 -2.58 -5.44 10.80
CA GLY A 360 -2.39 -5.47 12.25
C GLY A 360 -0.91 -5.38 12.68
N LYS A 361 0.03 -5.23 11.73
CA LYS A 361 1.47 -5.31 11.97
C LYS A 361 2.16 -3.94 11.83
N PRO A 362 3.36 -3.74 12.40
CA PRO A 362 4.20 -2.58 12.11
C PRO A 362 4.42 -2.37 10.60
N ALA A 363 4.37 -1.12 10.16
CA ALA A 363 4.65 -0.74 8.78
C ALA A 363 5.91 0.13 8.70
N GLY A 364 6.88 -0.31 7.92
CA GLY A 364 8.16 0.38 7.76
C GLY A 364 8.13 1.57 6.82
N PHE A 365 9.15 2.42 6.93
CA PHE A 365 9.51 3.46 5.96
C PHE A 365 10.87 3.09 5.34
N GLY A 366 11.06 3.30 4.04
CA GLY A 366 12.38 3.17 3.45
C GLY A 366 12.52 3.84 2.10
N ASP A 367 13.74 4.30 1.81
CA ASP A 367 14.05 4.95 0.55
C ASP A 367 14.54 3.92 -0.47
N PHE A 368 14.11 4.06 -1.72
CA PHE A 368 14.64 3.27 -2.83
C PHE A 368 16.05 3.75 -3.15
N ARG A 369 17.05 3.07 -2.58
CA ARG A 369 18.45 3.50 -2.61
C ARG A 369 19.23 2.96 -3.80
N TYR A 370 18.91 1.75 -4.24
CA TYR A 370 19.69 1.06 -5.26
C TYR A 370 18.85 0.03 -6.01
N VAL A 371 18.99 -0.01 -7.34
CA VAL A 371 18.39 -1.04 -8.19
C VAL A 371 19.49 -1.66 -9.04
N LYS A 372 19.55 -2.99 -9.07
CA LYS A 372 20.45 -3.73 -9.96
C LYS A 372 19.77 -4.97 -10.49
N THR A 373 19.80 -5.12 -11.80
CA THR A 373 19.35 -6.33 -12.49
C THR A 373 20.57 -7.12 -12.95
N ASP A 374 20.71 -8.36 -12.47
CA ASP A 374 21.70 -9.32 -12.96
C ASP A 374 21.04 -10.23 -14.02
N ARG A 375 21.72 -10.40 -15.16
CA ARG A 375 21.23 -11.13 -16.34
C ARG A 375 22.08 -12.38 -16.63
N ARG A 376 22.60 -13.04 -15.60
CA ARG A 376 23.37 -14.28 -15.74
C ARG A 376 22.46 -15.50 -15.88
N ASN A 377 22.89 -16.45 -16.72
CA ASN A 377 22.30 -17.80 -16.83
C ASN A 377 20.79 -17.86 -17.18
N LYS A 378 20.30 -16.95 -18.05
CA LYS A 378 18.89 -16.86 -18.47
C LYS A 378 17.89 -16.66 -17.32
N LYS A 379 18.35 -16.31 -16.12
CA LYS A 379 17.53 -15.79 -15.03
C LYS A 379 17.78 -14.30 -14.92
N GLU A 380 16.71 -13.51 -14.91
CA GLU A 380 16.77 -12.08 -14.66
C GLU A 380 16.39 -11.86 -13.20
N GLU A 381 17.36 -11.50 -12.36
CA GLU A 381 17.14 -11.20 -10.94
C GLU A 381 17.37 -9.72 -10.72
N THR A 382 16.35 -9.02 -10.20
CA THR A 382 16.45 -7.60 -9.85
C THR A 382 16.46 -7.45 -8.34
N VAL A 383 17.48 -6.77 -7.82
CA VAL A 383 17.59 -6.38 -6.41
C VAL A 383 17.23 -4.91 -6.29
N LEU A 384 16.23 -4.60 -5.48
CA LEU A 384 15.89 -3.24 -5.00
C LEU A 384 16.30 -3.14 -3.53
N ALA A 385 17.24 -2.26 -3.20
CA ALA A 385 17.59 -1.95 -1.83
C ALA A 385 16.68 -0.84 -1.29
N ILE A 386 15.88 -1.18 -0.29
CA ILE A 386 15.02 -0.26 0.46
C ILE A 386 15.70 -0.01 1.79
N VAL A 387 16.27 1.19 1.97
CA VAL A 387 17.06 1.55 3.14
C VAL A 387 16.68 2.97 3.50
N ASN A 388 16.27 3.26 4.73
CA ASN A 388 16.00 4.62 5.16
C ASN A 388 17.26 5.35 5.64
N CYS A 389 17.19 6.67 5.83
CA CYS A 389 18.29 7.53 6.26
C CYS A 389 18.76 7.31 7.72
N GLY A 390 18.11 6.41 8.47
CA GLY A 390 18.60 6.00 9.79
C GLY A 390 17.61 5.25 10.67
N GLN A 391 16.36 5.04 10.24
CA GLN A 391 15.34 4.39 11.06
C GLN A 391 14.58 3.31 10.28
N HIS A 392 14.24 2.24 10.97
CA HIS A 392 13.23 1.29 10.55
C HIS A 392 12.64 0.63 11.82
N PRO A 393 11.36 0.20 11.87
CA PRO A 393 10.83 -0.48 13.06
C PRO A 393 11.62 -1.75 13.36
N GLN A 394 11.99 -1.98 14.62
CA GLN A 394 12.74 -3.17 15.07
C GLN A 394 12.04 -4.49 14.70
N TYR A 395 10.72 -4.46 14.51
CA TYR A 395 9.94 -5.56 13.95
C TYR A 395 10.57 -6.20 12.70
N TYR A 396 11.26 -5.43 11.87
CA TYR A 396 11.89 -5.87 10.62
C TYR A 396 13.32 -6.41 10.78
N ALA A 397 13.86 -6.49 12.00
CA ALA A 397 15.15 -7.11 12.27
C ALA A 397 14.99 -8.64 12.16
N GLY A 398 15.75 -9.27 11.28
CA GLY A 398 15.66 -10.72 11.09
C GLY A 398 14.36 -11.15 10.40
N ARG A 399 13.73 -12.19 10.94
CA ARG A 399 12.46 -12.74 10.46
C ARG A 399 11.26 -12.14 11.18
N GLU A 400 10.10 -12.23 10.56
CA GLU A 400 8.84 -11.81 11.16
C GLU A 400 8.60 -12.52 12.51
N ASP A 401 8.84 -13.83 12.57
CA ASP A 401 8.55 -14.73 13.67
C ASP A 401 9.70 -14.90 14.69
N ASP A 402 10.84 -14.24 14.47
CA ASP A 402 11.95 -14.22 15.42
C ASP A 402 11.48 -13.62 16.77
N SER A 403 12.01 -14.17 17.87
CA SER A 403 11.74 -13.66 19.21
C SER A 403 12.26 -12.23 19.37
N LEU A 404 11.68 -11.47 20.30
CA LEU A 404 12.14 -10.11 20.58
C LEU A 404 13.63 -10.06 20.94
N ALA A 405 14.14 -11.06 21.66
CA ALA A 405 15.56 -11.15 22.01
C ALA A 405 16.46 -11.29 20.77
N GLU A 406 16.04 -12.10 19.79
CA GLU A 406 16.76 -12.26 18.51
C GLU A 406 16.73 -10.96 17.70
N LYS A 407 15.57 -10.31 17.59
CA LYS A 407 15.43 -9.01 16.91
C LYS A 407 16.31 -7.94 17.56
N GLN A 408 16.36 -7.91 18.90
CA GLN A 408 17.22 -6.99 19.65
C GLN A 408 18.71 -7.30 19.47
N ALA A 409 19.09 -8.58 19.44
CA ALA A 409 20.46 -8.99 19.16
C ALA A 409 20.90 -8.58 17.73
N ALA A 410 19.98 -8.64 16.77
CA ALA A 410 20.21 -8.25 15.38
C ALA A 410 20.09 -6.73 15.10
N THR A 411 19.82 -5.92 16.13
CA THR A 411 19.72 -4.45 16.01
C THR A 411 20.97 -3.77 16.57
N GLU A 412 21.52 -2.85 15.78
CA GLU A 412 22.70 -2.05 16.10
C GLU A 412 22.38 -0.55 16.02
N TYR A 413 23.23 0.28 16.62
CA TYR A 413 22.98 1.71 16.81
C TYR A 413 24.17 2.61 16.39
N PRO A 414 24.67 2.52 15.15
CA PRO A 414 25.86 3.28 14.75
C PRO A 414 25.58 4.79 14.68
N GLY A 415 26.63 5.58 14.94
CA GLY A 415 26.59 7.04 14.80
C GLY A 415 26.35 7.52 13.37
N GLN A 416 25.74 8.70 13.24
CA GLN A 416 25.34 9.28 11.96
C GLN A 416 26.05 10.62 11.65
N GLU A 417 27.16 10.93 12.32
CA GLU A 417 27.87 12.22 12.27
C GLU A 417 28.43 12.59 10.87
N HIS A 418 28.52 11.61 9.97
CA HIS A 418 29.00 11.79 8.59
C HIS A 418 28.05 12.61 7.69
N PHE A 419 26.77 12.74 8.07
CA PHE A 419 25.78 13.54 7.34
C PHE A 419 25.04 14.52 8.25
N TYR A 420 24.88 14.20 9.54
CA TYR A 420 24.16 15.05 10.51
C TYR A 420 25.13 15.68 11.50
N ALA A 421 25.19 17.01 11.55
CA ALA A 421 26.16 17.73 12.38
C ALA A 421 26.03 17.44 13.88
N ALA A 422 24.82 17.19 14.39
CA ALA A 422 24.61 16.84 15.80
C ALA A 422 24.78 15.34 16.09
N GLY A 423 24.89 14.50 15.06
CA GLY A 423 24.96 13.05 15.17
C GLY A 423 23.72 12.41 15.78
N GLY A 424 23.93 11.27 16.43
CA GLY A 424 22.88 10.42 16.98
C GLY A 424 22.97 9.00 16.44
N ALA A 425 22.31 8.07 17.11
CA ALA A 425 22.23 6.68 16.69
C ALA A 425 21.18 6.50 15.60
N ALA A 426 21.55 5.74 14.56
CA ALA A 426 20.60 5.08 13.67
C ALA A 426 20.03 3.82 14.34
N VAL A 427 18.95 3.26 13.79
CA VAL A 427 18.50 1.89 14.06
C VAL A 427 18.87 1.04 12.84
N ARG A 428 19.96 0.28 12.95
CA ARG A 428 20.49 -0.56 11.87
C ARG A 428 20.14 -2.02 12.12
N MET A 429 19.58 -2.66 11.10
CA MET A 429 19.25 -4.08 11.10
C MET A 429 19.26 -4.61 9.66
N ARG A 430 19.07 -5.92 9.51
CA ARG A 430 18.81 -6.55 8.20
C ARG A 430 17.55 -7.40 8.30
N THR A 431 16.61 -7.17 7.40
CA THR A 431 15.48 -8.08 7.19
C THR A 431 16.00 -9.34 6.52
N ALA A 432 15.64 -10.50 7.05
CA ALA A 432 16.06 -11.78 6.51
C ALA A 432 15.39 -12.06 5.15
N GLY A 433 16.07 -12.83 4.30
CA GLY A 433 15.53 -13.30 3.02
C GLY A 433 14.38 -14.29 3.17
N ASP A 434 13.82 -14.71 2.03
CA ASP A 434 12.73 -15.69 1.95
C ASP A 434 11.51 -15.32 2.83
N GLN A 435 11.06 -14.07 2.67
CA GLN A 435 9.88 -13.51 3.32
C GLN A 435 9.10 -12.66 2.32
N ASP A 436 7.78 -12.76 2.37
CA ASP A 436 6.91 -11.92 1.57
C ASP A 436 6.77 -10.54 2.23
N VAL A 437 7.10 -9.50 1.48
CA VAL A 437 6.96 -8.10 1.92
C VAL A 437 6.13 -7.36 0.88
N THR A 438 5.15 -6.59 1.35
CA THR A 438 4.39 -5.67 0.49
C THR A 438 5.01 -4.29 0.52
N VAL A 439 5.33 -3.74 -0.65
CA VAL A 439 5.77 -2.35 -0.84
C VAL A 439 4.62 -1.62 -1.55
N ALA A 440 4.24 -0.44 -1.03
CA ALA A 440 3.05 0.29 -1.48
C ALA A 440 3.33 1.78 -1.68
#